data_AF-A0A365PUA7-F1
#
_entry.id   AF-A0A365PUA7-F1
#
_cell.length_a   1.000
_cell.length_b   1.000
_cell.length_c   1.000
_cell.angle_alpha   90.00
_cell.angle_beta   90.00
_cell.angle_gamma   90.00
#
_symmetry.space_group_name_H-M   'P 1'
#
loop_
_entity.id
_entity.type
_entity.pdbx_description
1 polymer ?
#
loop_
_entity_poly.entity_id
_entity_poly.type
_entity_poly.pdbx_seq_one_letter_code
_entity_poly.pdbx_strand_id
1 'polypeptide(L)'
;MKDTNRVMQSYGRCCASAAFFDDFYATFLASSPAVRDKFVKTDMVAQKQLLRAGILNLVMFARGMPDTKLQALGKSHSRAHLDIRPELYDLWIAALLKTIRQHDRQLEQLDLEAWQVVLNKGIDVIKSHY
;
A
#
# COMPACT_ATOMS: atom_id res chain seq x y z
N MET A 1 -1.41 -18.83 -2.39
CA MET A 1 -2.17 -18.84 -3.66
C MET A 1 -3.61 -18.33 -3.52
N LYS A 2 -4.41 -18.80 -2.55
CA LYS A 2 -5.80 -18.32 -2.37
C LYS A 2 -5.87 -16.83 -2.01
N ASP A 3 -5.10 -16.39 -1.02
CA ASP A 3 -5.13 -15.00 -0.52
C ASP A 3 -4.69 -13.98 -1.58
N THR A 4 -3.60 -14.28 -2.28
CA THR A 4 -3.10 -13.43 -3.38
C THR A 4 -4.09 -13.31 -4.54
N ASN A 5 -4.93 -14.32 -4.77
CA ASN A 5 -5.98 -14.26 -5.79
C ASN A 5 -7.14 -13.39 -5.33
N ARG A 6 -7.58 -13.52 -4.07
CA ARG A 6 -8.59 -12.64 -3.44
C ARG A 6 -8.17 -11.18 -3.53
N VAL A 7 -6.94 -10.89 -3.12
CA VAL A 7 -6.35 -9.55 -3.17
C VAL A 7 -6.32 -9.00 -4.59
N MET A 8 -5.90 -9.77 -5.59
CA MET A 8 -5.89 -9.31 -6.99
C MET A 8 -7.29 -9.01 -7.53
N GLN A 9 -8.29 -9.82 -7.19
CA GLN A 9 -9.67 -9.59 -7.60
C GLN A 9 -10.25 -8.33 -6.96
N SER A 10 -10.08 -8.19 -5.64
CA SER A 10 -10.47 -7.00 -4.89
C SER A 10 -9.76 -5.74 -5.40
N TYR A 11 -8.46 -5.83 -5.68
CA TYR A 11 -7.68 -4.73 -6.23
C TYR A 11 -8.15 -4.32 -7.63
N GLY A 12 -8.53 -5.28 -8.47
CA GLY A 12 -9.11 -5.01 -9.78
C GLY A 12 -10.41 -4.20 -9.68
N ARG A 13 -11.29 -4.56 -8.74
CA ARG A 13 -12.54 -3.82 -8.48
C ARG A 13 -12.28 -2.41 -7.93
N CYS A 14 -11.34 -2.27 -6.99
CA CYS A 14 -10.91 -0.97 -6.49
C CYS A 14 -10.35 -0.09 -7.62
N CYS A 15 -9.48 -0.63 -8.46
CA CYS A 15 -8.88 0.08 -9.59
C CYS A 15 -9.88 0.48 -10.68
N ALA A 16 -11.06 -0.17 -10.76
CA ALA A 16 -12.15 0.23 -11.64
C ALA A 16 -12.91 1.46 -11.11
N SER A 17 -12.74 1.79 -9.83
CA SER A 17 -13.27 3.03 -9.25
C SER A 17 -12.28 4.18 -9.45
N ALA A 18 -12.69 5.19 -10.22
CA ALA A 18 -11.83 6.33 -10.56
C ALA A 18 -11.30 7.10 -9.33
N ALA A 19 -12.09 7.17 -8.26
CA ALA A 19 -11.75 7.91 -7.04
C ALA A 19 -10.86 7.14 -6.04
N PHE A 20 -10.61 5.83 -6.27
CA PHE A 20 -9.97 4.97 -5.26
C PHE A 20 -8.63 5.51 -4.73
N PHE A 21 -7.74 5.97 -5.62
CA PHE A 21 -6.44 6.48 -5.20
C PHE A 21 -6.52 7.89 -4.61
N ASP A 22 -7.53 8.68 -4.98
CA ASP A 22 -7.79 9.98 -4.39
C ASP A 22 -8.26 9.83 -2.95
N ASP A 23 -9.24 8.94 -2.73
CA ASP A 23 -9.81 8.63 -1.42
C ASP A 23 -8.79 7.95 -0.50
N PHE A 24 -7.89 7.13 -1.07
CA PHE A 24 -6.75 6.59 -0.34
C PHE A 24 -5.87 7.70 0.22
N TYR A 25 -5.42 8.64 -0.62
CA TYR A 25 -4.52 9.70 -0.16
C TYR A 25 -5.22 10.68 0.75
N ALA A 26 -6.50 10.99 0.53
CA ALA A 26 -7.29 11.79 1.46
C ALA A 26 -7.33 11.12 2.85
N THR A 27 -7.60 9.82 2.89
CA THR A 27 -7.62 9.04 4.14
C THR A 27 -6.23 8.96 4.80
N PHE A 28 -5.18 8.71 4.02
CA PHE A 28 -3.83 8.53 4.54
C PHE A 28 -3.24 9.85 5.05
N LEU A 29 -3.38 10.95 4.32
CA LEU A 29 -2.94 12.28 4.75
C LEU A 29 -3.72 12.79 5.97
N ALA A 30 -4.99 12.39 6.12
CA ALA A 30 -5.75 12.72 7.33
C ALA A 30 -5.29 11.93 8.57
N SER A 31 -4.60 10.79 8.40
CA SER A 31 -4.28 9.88 9.51
C SER A 31 -3.27 10.44 10.53
N SER A 32 -2.35 11.32 10.11
CA SER A 32 -1.33 11.89 11.00
C SER A 32 -0.66 13.13 10.37
N PRO A 33 -0.33 14.16 11.17
CA PRO A 33 0.53 15.25 10.72
C PRO A 33 1.88 14.76 10.15
N ALA A 34 2.48 13.75 10.79
CA ALA A 34 3.76 13.19 10.34
C ALA A 34 3.66 12.54 8.94
N VAL A 35 2.49 11.99 8.59
CA VAL A 35 2.24 11.51 7.22
C VAL A 35 2.15 12.70 6.27
N ARG A 36 1.36 13.74 6.60
CA ARG A 36 1.23 14.93 5.73
C ARG A 36 2.56 15.57 5.41
N ASP A 37 3.43 15.70 6.40
CA ASP A 37 4.75 16.33 6.24
C ASP A 37 5.61 15.62 5.19
N LYS A 38 5.49 14.29 5.07
CA LYS A 38 6.22 13.50 4.07
C LYS A 38 5.74 13.74 2.62
N PHE A 39 4.58 14.37 2.42
CA PHE A 39 3.98 14.60 1.10
C PHE A 39 3.89 16.07 0.69
N VAL A 40 4.38 17.03 1.50
CA VAL A 40 4.26 18.48 1.23
C VAL A 40 4.83 18.89 -0.13
N LYS A 41 5.90 18.23 -0.60
CA LYS A 41 6.57 18.52 -1.87
C LYS A 41 6.41 17.39 -2.88
N THR A 42 5.30 16.67 -2.84
CA THR A 42 5.04 15.53 -3.70
C THR A 42 4.06 15.90 -4.82
N ASP A 43 4.41 15.56 -6.05
CA ASP A 43 3.44 15.52 -7.15
C ASP A 43 2.46 14.37 -6.89
N MET A 44 1.27 14.72 -6.39
CA MET A 44 0.27 13.72 -6.02
C MET A 44 -0.34 13.00 -7.23
N VAL A 45 -0.25 13.55 -8.45
CA VAL A 45 -0.72 12.87 -9.66
C VAL A 45 0.24 11.73 -10.01
N ALA A 46 1.54 12.02 -10.05
CA ALA A 46 2.57 11.01 -10.26
C ALA A 46 2.59 9.98 -9.11
N GLN A 47 2.43 10.44 -7.87
CA GLN A 47 2.46 9.59 -6.68
C GLN A 47 1.35 8.52 -6.69
N LYS A 48 0.15 8.83 -7.19
CA LYS A 48 -0.93 7.84 -7.34
C LYS A 48 -0.57 6.73 -8.32
N GLN A 49 0.15 7.06 -9.40
CA GLN A 49 0.63 6.04 -10.34
C GLN A 49 1.72 5.16 -9.71
N LEU A 50 2.62 5.76 -8.93
CA LEU A 50 3.64 5.01 -8.17
C LEU A 50 3.00 4.09 -7.14
N LEU A 51 1.97 4.55 -6.43
CA LEU A 51 1.22 3.72 -5.48
C LEU A 51 0.55 2.53 -6.18
N ARG A 52 -0.07 2.75 -7.34
CA ARG A 52 -0.70 1.68 -8.13
C ARG A 52 0.31 0.58 -8.47
N ALA A 53 1.50 0.97 -8.89
CA ALA A 53 2.60 0.04 -9.17
C ALA A 53 3.17 -0.60 -7.88
N GLY A 54 3.26 0.17 -6.79
CA GLY A 54 3.75 -0.29 -5.49
C GLY A 54 2.90 -1.40 -4.90
N ILE A 55 1.57 -1.23 -4.89
CA ILE A 55 0.63 -2.27 -4.43
C ILE A 55 0.79 -3.54 -5.29
N LEU A 56 0.88 -3.40 -6.60
CA LEU A 56 1.09 -4.54 -7.49
C LEU A 56 2.41 -5.26 -7.19
N ASN A 57 3.50 -4.53 -6.92
CA ASN A 57 4.78 -5.14 -6.54
C ASN A 57 4.69 -5.94 -5.23
N LEU A 58 3.97 -5.43 -4.22
CA LEU A 58 3.72 -6.17 -2.96
C LEU A 58 2.96 -7.47 -3.23
N VAL A 59 1.92 -7.43 -4.06
CA VAL A 59 1.14 -8.62 -4.41
C VAL A 59 1.96 -9.62 -5.22
N MET A 60 2.76 -9.15 -6.18
CA MET A 60 3.63 -10.01 -7.00
C MET A 60 4.71 -10.69 -6.14
N PHE A 61 5.29 -9.98 -5.17
CA PHE A 61 6.20 -10.57 -4.20
C PHE A 61 5.51 -11.67 -3.38
N ALA A 62 4.30 -11.41 -2.86
CA ALA A 62 3.53 -12.42 -2.13
C ALA A 62 3.14 -13.65 -2.99
N ARG A 63 3.19 -13.53 -4.33
CA ARG A 63 3.01 -14.63 -5.29
C ARG A 63 4.30 -15.39 -5.63
N GLY A 64 5.44 -15.01 -5.04
CA GLY A 64 6.73 -15.69 -5.22
C GLY A 64 7.69 -15.02 -6.19
N MET A 65 7.42 -13.78 -6.65
CA MET A 65 8.42 -13.01 -7.39
C MET A 65 9.58 -12.59 -6.48
N PRO A 66 10.79 -12.39 -7.02
CA PRO A 66 11.94 -11.90 -6.24
C PRO A 66 11.64 -10.59 -5.52
N ASP A 67 12.24 -10.42 -4.34
CA ASP A 67 12.09 -9.24 -3.48
C ASP A 67 12.91 -8.03 -3.95
N THR A 68 13.66 -8.12 -5.04
CA THR A 68 14.59 -7.07 -5.53
C THR A 68 13.94 -5.68 -5.61
N LYS A 69 12.67 -5.61 -6.04
CA LYS A 69 11.92 -4.34 -6.07
C LYS A 69 11.58 -3.83 -4.68
N LEU A 70 11.25 -4.73 -3.75
CA LEU A 70 10.94 -4.36 -2.36
C LEU A 70 12.19 -3.95 -1.60
N GLN A 71 13.34 -4.57 -1.85
CA GLN A 71 14.62 -4.11 -1.31
C GLN A 71 14.98 -2.71 -1.81
N ALA A 72 14.75 -2.42 -3.10
CA ALA A 72 14.97 -1.09 -3.65
C ALA A 72 14.02 -0.05 -3.02
N LEU A 73 12.75 -0.43 -2.77
CA LEU A 73 11.80 0.41 -2.02
C LEU A 73 12.21 0.60 -0.55
N GLY A 74 12.67 -0.47 0.12
CA GLY A 74 13.21 -0.42 1.47
C GLY A 74 14.36 0.56 1.59
N LYS A 75 15.33 0.48 0.66
CA LYS A 75 16.43 1.45 0.59
C LYS A 75 15.92 2.88 0.43
N SER A 76 15.01 3.14 -0.52
CA SER A 76 14.49 4.50 -0.73
C SER A 76 13.70 5.03 0.47
N HIS A 77 13.00 4.15 1.21
CA HIS A 77 12.21 4.50 2.39
C HIS A 77 13.00 4.49 3.70
N SER A 78 14.27 4.09 3.67
CA SER A 78 15.11 3.96 4.86
C SER A 78 15.36 5.29 5.55
N ARG A 79 15.89 5.23 6.79
CA ARG A 79 16.32 6.41 7.55
C ARG A 79 17.34 7.28 6.80
N ALA A 80 18.17 6.70 5.94
CA ALA A 80 19.19 7.41 5.18
C ALA A 80 18.64 8.16 3.96
N HIS A 81 17.40 7.90 3.56
CA HIS A 81 16.78 8.47 2.36
C HIS A 81 15.48 9.21 2.72
N LEU A 82 14.30 8.66 2.43
CA LEU A 82 13.02 9.34 2.69
C LEU A 82 12.66 9.38 4.19
N ASP A 83 13.36 8.61 5.02
CA ASP A 83 13.19 8.56 6.47
C ASP A 83 11.73 8.23 6.87
N ILE A 84 11.21 7.14 6.31
CA ILE A 84 9.84 6.70 6.58
C ILE A 84 9.85 5.77 7.78
N ARG A 85 9.55 6.34 8.95
CA ARG A 85 9.47 5.60 10.22
C ARG A 85 8.56 4.35 10.09
N PRO A 86 8.96 3.18 10.65
CA PRO A 86 8.20 1.94 10.53
C PRO A 86 6.74 2.02 10.98
N GLU A 87 6.42 2.86 11.97
CA GLU A 87 5.07 3.10 12.47
C GLU A 87 4.11 3.72 11.42
N LEU A 88 4.64 4.44 10.42
CA LEU A 88 3.81 5.08 9.39
C LEU A 88 3.19 4.07 8.42
N TYR A 89 3.76 2.86 8.33
CA TYR A 89 3.19 1.80 7.50
C TYR A 89 1.91 1.23 8.10
N ASP A 90 1.74 1.27 9.41
CA ASP A 90 0.52 0.77 10.06
C ASP A 90 -0.65 1.72 9.73
N LEU A 91 -0.37 3.03 9.70
CA LEU A 91 -1.29 4.05 9.20
C LEU A 91 -1.59 3.86 7.70
N TRP A 92 -0.58 3.53 6.90
CA TRP A 92 -0.73 3.28 5.47
C TRP A 92 -1.66 2.08 5.21
N ILE A 93 -1.46 0.97 5.93
CA ILE A 93 -2.32 -0.22 5.80
C ILE A 93 -3.74 0.10 6.25
N ALA A 94 -3.90 0.76 7.40
CA ALA A 94 -5.21 1.13 7.91
C ALA A 94 -5.98 2.03 6.92
N ALA A 95 -5.30 3.02 6.32
CA ALA A 95 -5.87 3.87 5.29
C ALA A 95 -6.26 3.08 4.04
N LEU A 96 -5.40 2.17 3.58
CA LEU A 96 -5.68 1.33 2.41
C LEU A 96 -6.88 0.41 2.65
N LEU A 97 -6.94 -0.31 3.78
CA LEU A 97 -8.06 -1.18 4.11
C LEU A 97 -9.36 -0.42 4.29
N LYS A 98 -9.31 0.79 4.89
CA LYS A 98 -10.49 1.67 4.98
C LYS A 98 -10.99 2.07 3.59
N THR A 99 -10.08 2.42 2.69
CA THR A 99 -10.42 2.81 1.32
C THR A 99 -10.95 1.61 0.53
N ILE A 100 -10.34 0.44 0.63
CA ILE A 100 -10.83 -0.79 -0.04
C ILE A 100 -12.30 -1.08 0.34
N ARG A 101 -12.68 -0.93 1.61
CA ARG A 101 -14.10 -1.08 2.04
C ARG A 101 -15.07 -0.12 1.35
N GLN A 102 -14.60 1.05 0.92
CA GLN A 102 -15.43 2.05 0.24
C GLN A 102 -15.59 1.77 -1.26
N HIS A 103 -14.58 1.14 -1.88
CA HIS A 103 -14.52 0.98 -3.34
C HIS A 103 -14.74 -0.46 -3.84
N ASP A 104 -14.62 -1.46 -2.98
CA ASP A 104 -14.93 -2.85 -3.30
C ASP A 104 -16.30 -3.26 -2.75
N ARG A 105 -17.34 -3.18 -3.59
CA ARG A 105 -18.72 -3.56 -3.22
C ARG A 105 -18.90 -5.06 -2.96
N GLN A 106 -17.94 -5.90 -3.38
CA GLN A 106 -17.98 -7.35 -3.19
C GLN A 106 -17.01 -7.81 -2.11
N LEU A 107 -16.49 -6.87 -1.30
CA LEU A 107 -15.49 -7.18 -0.30
C LEU A 107 -16.05 -8.07 0.81
N GLU A 108 -15.46 -9.24 0.97
CA GLU A 108 -15.74 -10.14 2.08
C GLU A 108 -14.74 -9.96 3.23
N GLN A 109 -15.11 -10.43 4.42
CA GLN A 109 -14.20 -10.43 5.57
C GLN A 109 -12.89 -11.17 5.29
N LEU A 110 -12.96 -12.30 4.57
CA LEU A 110 -11.78 -13.06 4.15
C LEU A 110 -10.87 -12.28 3.18
N ASP A 111 -11.43 -11.36 2.40
CA ASP A 111 -10.63 -10.53 1.49
C ASP A 111 -9.82 -9.49 2.27
N LEU A 112 -10.41 -8.90 3.32
CA LEU A 112 -9.71 -7.98 4.23
C LEU A 112 -8.55 -8.65 4.96
N GLU A 113 -8.76 -9.86 5.46
CA GLU A 113 -7.72 -10.67 6.10
C GLU A 113 -6.61 -11.02 5.10
N ALA A 114 -6.98 -11.41 3.88
CA ALA A 114 -6.02 -11.67 2.81
C ALA A 114 -5.20 -10.42 2.46
N TRP A 115 -5.82 -9.24 2.38
CA TRP A 115 -5.11 -7.97 2.17
C TRP A 115 -4.08 -7.71 3.26
N GLN A 116 -4.46 -7.84 4.53
CA GLN A 116 -3.55 -7.63 5.65
C GLN A 116 -2.33 -8.57 5.58
N VAL A 117 -2.56 -9.87 5.34
CA VAL A 117 -1.49 -10.87 5.22
C VAL A 117 -0.57 -10.59 4.02
N VAL A 118 -1.14 -10.27 2.86
CA VAL A 118 -0.37 -10.02 1.63
C VAL A 118 0.47 -8.75 1.74
N LEU A 119 -0.09 -7.66 2.26
CA LEU A 119 0.61 -6.39 2.41
C LEU A 119 1.76 -6.50 3.43
N ASN A 120 1.49 -7.10 4.59
CA ASN A 120 2.49 -7.24 5.66
C ASN A 120 3.74 -7.98 5.18
N LYS A 121 3.60 -9.07 4.40
CA LYS A 121 4.76 -9.81 3.87
C LYS A 121 5.76 -8.93 3.15
N GLY A 122 5.29 -8.01 2.30
CA GLY A 122 6.18 -7.11 1.56
C GLY A 122 6.61 -5.89 2.38
N ILE A 123 5.72 -5.37 3.24
CA ILE A 123 6.04 -4.24 4.12
C ILE A 123 7.14 -4.62 5.12
N ASP A 124 7.17 -5.85 5.63
CA ASP A 124 8.23 -6.33 6.53
C ASP A 124 9.61 -6.27 5.87
N VAL A 125 9.70 -6.56 4.56
CA VAL A 125 10.94 -6.40 3.78
C VAL A 125 11.33 -4.93 3.64
N ILE A 126 10.37 -4.05 3.44
CA ILE A 126 10.64 -2.60 3.33
C ILE A 126 11.12 -2.06 4.69
N LYS A 127 10.43 -2.43 5.79
CA LYS A 127 10.76 -2.03 7.16
C LYS A 127 12.13 -2.53 7.61
N SER A 128 12.60 -3.69 7.14
CA SER A 128 13.91 -4.24 7.52
C SER A 128 15.11 -3.42 7.00
N HIS A 129 14.87 -2.47 6.10
CA HIS A 129 15.89 -1.56 5.55
C HIS A 129 15.91 -0.18 6.22
N TYR A 130 15.04 0.08 7.21
CA TYR A 130 14.99 1.37 7.92
C TYR A 130 16.21 1.60 8.80
#